data_AF-A0A933QRU5-F1
#
_entry.id   AF-A0A933QRU5-F1
#
_cell.length_a   1.000
_cell.length_b   1.000
_cell.length_c   1.000
_cell.angle_alpha   90.00
_cell.angle_beta   90.00
_cell.angle_gamma   90.00
#
_symmetry.space_group_name_H-M   'P 1'
#
loop_
_entity.id
_entity.type
_entity.pdbx_description
1 polymer ?
#
loop_
_entity_poly.entity_id
_entity_poly.type
_entity_poly.pdbx_seq_one_letter_code
_entity_poly.pdbx_strand_id
1 'polypeptide(L)'
;MKQRIIFILLIGLLSTACGEAPSSVSNVTPTPTAKPTRVYDPNEILKISVFKSGEIRVDDKIVTLQKLDTLLTALDQKNGIVWYYREAGESEPQAQALEVIKLIVTHKRPMSLSSKPDFSDRIDATGNSVPRTK
;
A
#
# COMPACT_ATOMS: atom_id res chain seq x y z
N MET A 1 -23.32 -60.76 17.19
CA MET A 1 -24.53 -60.98 18.01
C MET A 1 -24.50 -60.05 19.21
N LYS A 2 -25.56 -59.24 19.32
CA LYS A 2 -26.30 -58.87 20.56
C LYS A 2 -25.53 -58.03 21.61
N GLN A 3 -25.62 -56.69 21.63
CA GLN A 3 -26.76 -55.86 22.09
C GLN A 3 -27.07 -56.17 23.57
N ARG A 4 -26.98 -55.25 24.53
CA ARG A 4 -27.92 -54.15 24.81
C ARG A 4 -27.39 -53.37 26.03
N ILE A 5 -27.42 -52.04 26.02
CA ILE A 5 -27.88 -51.24 27.17
C ILE A 5 -28.53 -49.99 26.57
N ILE A 6 -29.85 -49.98 26.67
CA ILE A 6 -30.72 -48.82 26.55
C ILE A 6 -30.96 -48.37 27.98
N PHE A 7 -30.80 -47.08 28.29
CA PHE A 7 -31.78 -46.39 29.14
C PHE A 7 -31.76 -44.89 28.85
N ILE A 8 -32.91 -44.45 28.39
CA ILE A 8 -33.32 -43.08 28.05
C ILE A 8 -33.72 -42.37 29.35
N LEU A 9 -33.31 -41.11 29.54
CA LEU A 9 -34.06 -40.08 30.29
C LEU A 9 -33.47 -38.68 29.95
N LEU A 10 -33.97 -37.96 28.95
CA LEU A 10 -35.02 -36.92 28.98
C LEU A 10 -34.69 -35.63 29.79
N ILE A 11 -34.72 -34.51 29.05
CA ILE A 11 -35.22 -33.14 29.40
C ILE A 11 -34.16 -32.03 29.56
N GLY A 12 -34.33 -30.99 28.74
CA GLY A 12 -33.76 -29.65 28.92
C GLY A 12 -33.46 -28.95 27.60
N LEU A 13 -34.46 -28.70 26.75
CA LEU A 13 -34.98 -27.34 26.49
C LEU A 13 -33.88 -26.26 26.38
N LEU A 14 -33.51 -25.90 25.15
CA LEU A 14 -33.26 -24.49 24.82
C LEU A 14 -33.69 -24.24 23.38
N SER A 15 -34.89 -23.67 23.27
CA SER A 15 -35.40 -23.07 22.05
C SER A 15 -34.48 -21.94 21.63
N THR A 16 -34.07 -21.92 20.37
CA THR A 16 -33.89 -20.65 19.68
C THR A 16 -34.48 -20.81 18.29
N ALA A 17 -35.78 -20.55 18.26
CA ALA A 17 -36.47 -20.19 17.05
C ALA A 17 -35.89 -18.86 16.53
N CYS A 18 -35.53 -18.82 15.26
CA CYS A 18 -35.81 -17.63 14.45
C CYS A 18 -36.20 -18.14 13.07
N GLY A 19 -37.52 -18.15 12.83
CA GLY A 19 -38.09 -18.34 11.51
C GLY A 19 -37.95 -17.08 10.65
N GLU A 20 -38.22 -17.27 9.37
CA GLU A 20 -38.17 -16.35 8.24
C GLU A 20 -38.82 -14.97 8.44
N ALA A 21 -38.25 -13.93 7.81
CA ALA A 21 -38.98 -12.95 6.99
C ALA A 21 -38.00 -12.00 6.26
N PRO A 22 -38.39 -11.46 5.09
CA PRO A 22 -37.53 -10.73 4.17
C PRO A 22 -37.35 -9.28 4.62
N SER A 23 -36.11 -8.81 4.65
CA SER A 23 -35.80 -7.39 4.85
C SER A 23 -35.19 -6.84 3.57
N SER A 24 -36.05 -6.16 2.79
CA SER A 24 -35.65 -4.98 2.04
C SER A 24 -34.76 -4.12 2.93
N VAL A 25 -33.47 -4.07 2.64
CA VAL A 25 -32.59 -3.06 3.24
C VAL A 25 -32.80 -1.78 2.46
N SER A 26 -33.68 -0.96 3.02
CA SER A 26 -33.76 0.47 2.79
C SER A 26 -32.38 1.10 2.82
N ASN A 27 -32.13 1.95 1.84
CA ASN A 27 -31.02 2.89 1.76
C ASN A 27 -30.65 3.48 3.13
N VAL A 28 -29.52 3.04 3.67
CA VAL A 28 -28.67 3.84 4.55
C VAL A 28 -27.24 3.43 4.26
N THR A 29 -26.60 4.20 3.38
CA THR A 29 -25.15 4.23 3.22
C THR A 29 -24.55 4.59 4.58
N PRO A 30 -23.79 3.70 5.27
CA PRO A 30 -22.90 4.18 6.30
C PRO A 30 -21.86 5.03 5.57
N THR A 31 -21.87 6.34 5.79
CA THR A 31 -20.80 7.23 5.36
C THR A 31 -19.48 6.60 5.82
N PRO A 32 -18.59 6.13 4.93
CA PRO A 32 -17.24 5.80 5.36
C PRO A 32 -16.64 7.11 5.85
N THR A 33 -16.46 7.24 7.16
CA THR A 33 -15.72 8.35 7.76
C THR A 33 -14.36 8.41 7.09
N ALA A 34 -14.21 9.35 6.15
CA ALA A 34 -13.01 9.50 5.35
C ALA A 34 -11.82 9.69 6.29
N LYS A 35 -10.83 8.80 6.18
CA LYS A 35 -9.52 9.01 6.81
C LYS A 35 -9.05 10.42 6.43
N PRO A 36 -8.59 11.26 7.37
CA PRO A 36 -8.10 12.60 7.04
C PRO A 36 -7.06 12.46 5.92
N THR A 37 -7.39 13.05 4.76
CA THR A 37 -6.52 13.00 3.59
C THR A 37 -5.38 13.95 3.89
N ARG A 38 -4.18 13.40 4.12
CA ARG A 38 -2.98 14.22 4.26
C ARG A 38 -2.81 14.99 2.95
N VAL A 39 -2.87 16.32 3.02
CA VAL A 39 -2.58 17.20 1.89
C VAL A 39 -1.07 17.24 1.71
N TYR A 40 -0.62 16.86 0.51
CA TYR A 40 0.78 16.83 0.13
C TYR A 40 1.11 18.05 -0.74
N ASP A 41 2.34 18.57 -0.63
CA ASP A 41 2.84 19.62 -1.52
C ASP A 41 3.42 18.96 -2.79
N PRO A 42 2.77 19.11 -3.95
CA PRO A 42 3.27 18.53 -5.19
C PRO A 42 4.56 19.19 -5.72
N ASN A 43 4.98 20.33 -5.14
CA ASN A 43 6.21 21.02 -5.53
C ASN A 43 7.44 20.52 -4.75
N GLU A 44 7.23 19.85 -3.62
CA GLU A 44 8.29 19.24 -2.81
C GLU A 44 8.43 17.77 -3.20
N ILE A 45 9.29 17.51 -4.17
CA ILE A 45 9.48 16.17 -4.77
C ILE A 45 10.88 15.66 -4.45
N LEU A 46 10.97 14.43 -3.96
CA LEU A 46 12.23 13.68 -3.87
C LEU A 46 12.26 12.61 -4.97
N LYS A 47 13.19 12.73 -5.92
CA LYS A 47 13.34 11.76 -7.02
C LYS A 47 14.32 10.67 -6.61
N ILE A 48 13.87 9.42 -6.61
CA ILE A 48 14.66 8.25 -6.22
C ILE A 48 14.76 7.30 -7.41
N SER A 49 15.99 6.98 -7.80
CA SER A 49 16.28 5.98 -8.83
C SER A 49 17.06 4.83 -8.22
N VAL A 50 16.63 3.59 -8.47
CA VAL A 50 17.35 2.38 -8.06
C VAL A 50 17.74 1.59 -9.30
N PHE A 51 19.04 1.43 -9.50
CA PHE A 51 19.60 0.72 -10.66
C PHE A 51 19.83 -0.76 -10.36
N LYS A 52 20.00 -1.57 -11.41
CA LYS A 52 20.26 -3.01 -11.31
C LYS A 52 21.56 -3.36 -10.58
N SER A 53 22.48 -2.41 -10.44
CA SER A 53 23.69 -2.57 -9.62
C SER A 53 23.40 -2.50 -8.12
N GLY A 54 22.19 -2.12 -7.71
CA GLY A 54 21.85 -1.72 -6.36
C GLY A 54 22.22 -0.27 -6.03
N GLU A 55 22.73 0.49 -7.01
CA GLU A 55 23.00 1.92 -6.83
C GLU A 55 21.69 2.69 -6.62
N ILE A 56 21.68 3.52 -5.57
CA ILE A 56 20.57 4.41 -5.24
C ILE A 56 20.99 5.83 -5.59
N ARG A 57 20.18 6.52 -6.38
CA ARG A 57 20.33 7.96 -6.63
C ARG A 57 19.15 8.74 -6.08
N VAL A 58 19.46 9.91 -5.53
CA VAL A 58 18.46 10.93 -5.19
C VAL A 58 18.81 12.21 -5.91
N ASP A 59 17.87 12.74 -6.70
CA ASP A 59 18.08 13.92 -7.55
C ASP A 59 19.41 13.84 -8.33
N ASP A 60 19.61 12.70 -9.01
CA ASP A 60 20.78 12.33 -9.80
C ASP A 60 22.11 12.14 -9.04
N LYS A 61 22.10 12.22 -7.71
CA LYS A 61 23.28 12.01 -6.85
C LYS A 61 23.25 10.64 -6.20
N ILE A 62 24.37 9.91 -6.25
CA ILE A 62 24.51 8.63 -5.54
C ILE A 62 24.40 8.86 -4.03
N VAL A 63 23.55 8.09 -3.36
CA VAL A 63 23.34 8.15 -1.91
C VAL A 63 23.33 6.76 -1.29
N THR A 64 23.56 6.72 0.03
CA THR A 64 23.37 5.50 0.84
C THR A 64 21.94 5.42 1.38
N LEU A 65 21.51 4.24 1.82
CA LEU A 65 20.21 4.07 2.51
C LEU A 65 20.06 4.99 3.73
N GLN A 66 21.13 5.15 4.52
CA GLN A 66 21.13 6.05 5.68
C GLN A 66 20.90 7.51 5.26
N LYS A 67 21.55 7.96 4.18
CA LYS A 67 21.35 9.31 3.67
C LYS A 67 19.94 9.49 3.11
N LEU A 68 19.41 8.48 2.43
CA LEU A 68 18.04 8.47 1.93
C LEU A 68 17.02 8.60 3.07
N ASP A 69 17.22 7.91 4.19
CA ASP A 69 16.37 8.01 5.38
C ASP A 69 16.28 9.46 5.89
N THR A 70 17.44 10.12 6.02
CA THR A 70 17.50 11.53 6.42
C THR A 70 16.75 12.45 5.45
N LEU A 71 16.84 12.18 4.15
CA LEU A 71 16.15 12.96 3.11
C LEU A 71 14.63 12.73 3.15
N LEU A 72 14.18 11.51 3.43
CA LEU A 72 12.76 11.19 3.60
C LEU A 72 12.18 11.84 4.87
N THR A 73 12.94 11.92 5.96
CA THR A 73 12.55 12.70 7.15
C THR A 73 12.38 14.17 6.82
N ALA A 74 13.33 14.77 6.09
CA ALA A 74 13.23 16.16 5.67
C ALA A 74 12.03 16.39 4.73
N LEU A 75 11.75 15.46 3.82
CA LEU A 75 10.58 15.51 2.94
C LEU A 75 9.27 15.42 3.72
N ASP A 76 9.22 14.64 4.80
CA ASP A 76 8.04 14.52 5.66
C ASP A 76 7.67 15.86 6.31
N GLN A 77 8.67 16.62 6.78
CA GLN A 77 8.47 17.95 7.37
C GLN A 77 7.87 18.96 6.37
N LYS A 78 8.10 18.73 5.08
CA LYS A 78 7.60 19.58 3.99
C LYS A 78 6.32 19.04 3.33
N ASN A 79 5.77 17.94 3.83
CA ASN A 79 4.64 17.25 3.21
C ASN A 79 4.86 16.87 1.74
N GLY A 80 6.10 16.62 1.34
CA GLY A 80 6.44 16.30 -0.05
C GLY A 80 6.10 14.87 -0.47
N ILE A 81 6.33 14.59 -1.75
CA ILE A 81 6.04 13.31 -2.42
C ILE A 81 7.30 12.67 -2.98
N VAL A 82 7.28 11.34 -3.12
CA VAL A 82 8.38 10.60 -3.74
C VAL A 82 8.06 10.29 -5.20
N TRP A 83 9.00 10.52 -6.10
CA TRP A 83 8.99 9.93 -7.43
C TRP A 83 10.01 8.81 -7.46
N TYR A 84 9.58 7.62 -7.89
CA TYR A 84 10.39 6.41 -7.78
C TYR A 84 10.55 5.72 -9.14
N TYR A 85 11.80 5.53 -9.55
CA TYR A 85 12.19 4.73 -10.69
C TYR A 85 12.99 3.51 -10.22
N ARG A 86 12.68 2.34 -10.79
CA ARG A 86 13.48 1.13 -10.65
C ARG A 86 13.87 0.62 -12.02
N GLU A 87 15.16 0.43 -12.24
CA GLU A 87 15.65 -0.26 -13.43
C GLU A 87 15.20 -1.74 -13.40
N ALA A 88 14.62 -2.23 -14.51
CA ALA A 88 13.85 -3.47 -14.55
C ALA A 88 12.71 -3.53 -13.51
N GLY A 89 11.82 -2.54 -13.56
CA GLY A 89 10.59 -2.48 -12.77
C GLY A 89 9.63 -3.68 -12.93
N GLU A 90 9.80 -4.48 -13.97
CA GLU A 90 8.99 -5.68 -14.25
C GLU A 90 9.58 -6.97 -13.65
N SER A 91 10.85 -6.94 -13.21
CA SER A 91 11.51 -8.08 -12.57
C SER A 91 11.44 -8.00 -11.05
N GLU A 92 11.74 -9.12 -10.39
CA GLU A 92 11.82 -9.20 -8.93
C GLU A 92 12.68 -8.07 -8.35
N PRO A 93 12.20 -7.35 -7.32
CA PRO A 93 12.97 -6.29 -6.69
C PRO A 93 14.28 -6.83 -6.11
N GLN A 94 15.38 -6.15 -6.43
CA GLN A 94 16.66 -6.40 -5.80
C GLN A 94 16.61 -6.00 -4.31
N ALA A 95 17.51 -6.56 -3.50
CA ALA A 95 17.57 -6.27 -2.06
C ALA A 95 17.56 -4.75 -1.75
N GLN A 96 18.35 -3.97 -2.50
CA GLN A 96 18.38 -2.51 -2.33
C GLN A 96 17.05 -1.83 -2.68
N ALA A 97 16.38 -2.26 -3.76
CA ALA A 97 15.07 -1.73 -4.14
C ALA A 97 14.00 -2.05 -3.07
N LEU A 98 14.07 -3.25 -2.49
CA LEU A 98 13.18 -3.64 -1.40
C LEU A 98 13.40 -2.77 -0.16
N GLU A 99 14.64 -2.54 0.24
CA GLU A 99 14.96 -1.66 1.39
C GLU A 99 14.52 -0.21 1.15
N VAL A 100 14.71 0.31 -0.06
CA VAL A 100 14.20 1.65 -0.44
C VAL A 100 12.68 1.73 -0.31
N ILE A 101 11.95 0.73 -0.83
CA ILE A 101 10.48 0.71 -0.74
C ILE A 101 10.04 0.63 0.73
N LYS A 102 10.65 -0.27 1.53
CA LYS A 102 10.37 -0.37 2.98
C LYS A 102 10.58 0.97 3.67
N LEU A 103 11.64 1.69 3.32
CA LEU A 103 11.93 3.01 3.89
C LEU A 103 10.86 4.03 3.53
N ILE A 104 10.48 4.14 2.25
CA ILE A 104 9.41 5.05 1.78
C ILE A 104 8.09 4.77 2.52
N VAL A 105 7.73 3.48 2.67
CA VAL A 105 6.53 3.05 3.40
C VAL A 105 6.63 3.39 4.90
N THR A 106 7.81 3.21 5.51
CA THR A 106 8.07 3.57 6.91
C THR A 106 7.82 5.06 7.16
N HIS A 107 8.28 5.92 6.24
CA HIS A 107 8.02 7.36 6.26
C HIS A 107 6.60 7.75 5.82
N LYS A 108 5.76 6.78 5.43
CA LYS A 108 4.38 6.98 4.94
C LYS A 108 4.31 8.02 3.82
N ARG A 109 5.34 8.06 2.95
CA ARG A 109 5.35 9.00 1.82
C ARG A 109 4.46 8.48 0.71
N PRO A 110 3.61 9.32 0.10
CA PRO A 110 2.99 8.96 -1.16
C PRO A 110 4.10 8.83 -2.20
N MET A 111 3.99 7.82 -3.05
CA MET A 111 4.95 7.58 -4.11
C MET A 111 4.25 7.52 -5.46
N SER A 112 4.89 8.11 -6.46
CA SER A 112 4.51 7.99 -7.86
C SER A 112 5.60 7.21 -8.58
N LEU A 113 5.21 6.08 -9.17
CA LEU A 113 6.13 5.23 -9.93
C LEU A 113 6.41 5.84 -11.31
N SER A 114 7.60 5.63 -11.83
CA SER A 114 8.03 6.02 -13.17
C SER A 114 8.77 4.84 -13.83
N SER A 115 8.60 4.64 -15.13
CA SER A 115 9.37 3.65 -15.90
C SER A 115 10.57 4.26 -16.62
N LYS A 116 10.77 5.58 -16.54
CA LYS A 116 11.92 6.28 -17.12
C LYS A 116 12.80 6.90 -16.03
N PRO A 117 14.13 6.84 -16.17
CA PRO A 117 15.05 7.41 -15.18
C PRO A 117 15.01 8.94 -15.10
N ASP A 118 14.44 9.62 -16.10
CA ASP A 118 14.26 11.08 -16.13
C ASP A 118 12.93 11.55 -15.52
N PHE A 119 12.09 10.62 -15.06
CA PHE A 119 10.77 10.87 -14.48
C PHE A 119 9.80 11.64 -15.42
N SER A 120 10.03 11.57 -16.74
CA SER A 120 9.14 12.15 -17.74
C SER A 120 7.78 11.46 -17.82
N ASP A 121 7.61 10.34 -17.12
CA ASP A 121 6.36 9.60 -17.04
C ASP A 121 5.90 9.28 -15.60
N ARG A 122 4.73 8.68 -15.53
CA ARG A 122 4.23 7.98 -14.35
C ARG A 122 3.56 6.68 -14.76
N ILE A 123 3.60 5.71 -13.86
CA ILE A 123 2.79 4.50 -13.96
C ILE A 123 1.44 4.81 -13.33
N ASP A 124 0.37 4.64 -14.11
CA ASP A 124 -1.00 4.82 -13.64
C ASP A 124 -1.51 3.60 -12.87
N ALA A 125 -2.75 3.68 -12.38
CA ALA A 125 -3.38 2.60 -11.62
C ALA A 125 -3.59 1.30 -12.42
N THR A 126 -3.50 1.37 -13.75
CA THR A 126 -3.61 0.21 -14.65
C THR A 126 -2.25 -0.39 -15.00
N GLY A 127 -1.15 0.18 -14.48
CA GLY A 127 0.20 -0.26 -14.76
C GLY A 127 0.79 0.33 -16.05
N ASN A 128 0.09 1.25 -16.72
CA ASN A 128 0.54 1.84 -17.97
C ASN A 128 1.43 3.07 -17.71
N SER A 129 2.52 3.19 -18.49
CA SER A 129 3.34 4.39 -18.52
C SER A 129 2.65 5.49 -19.31
N VAL A 130 2.35 6.61 -18.65
CA VAL A 130 1.74 7.79 -19.26
C VAL A 130 2.61 9.02 -19.01
N PRO A 131 2.65 10.01 -19.95
CA PRO A 131 3.43 11.23 -19.76
C PRO A 131 3.07 11.94 -18.45
N ARG A 132 4.09 12.44 -17.77
CA ARG A 132 3.89 13.29 -16.59
C ARG A 132 3.65 14.72 -17.07
N THR A 133 2.39 15.11 -17.14
CA THR A 133 1.99 16.50 -17.35
C THR A 133 2.60 17.37 -16.24
N LYS A 134 3.31 18.44 -16.66
CA LYS A 134 3.86 19.47 -15.75
C LYS A 134 2.76 20.30 -15.12
#